data_AF-A0A6P8IN28-F1
#
_entry.id   AF-A0A6P8IN28-F1
#
_cell.length_a   1.000
_cell.length_b   1.000
_cell.length_c   1.000
_cell.angle_alpha   90.00
_cell.angle_beta   90.00
_cell.angle_gamma   90.00
#
_symmetry.space_group_name_H-M   'P 1'
#
loop_
_entity.id
_entity.type
_entity.pdbx_description
1 polymer ?
#
loop_
_entity_poly.entity_id
_entity_poly.type
_entity_poly.pdbx_seq_one_letter_code
_entity_poly.pdbx_strand_id
1 'polypeptide(L)' 'MKKSAFLGIGILIVMFFITTQAHPIQPDRFIDTILKRKRTGSCPKPGIGLCAELCGSGCPYGQLCCFNGCGHECMDAV' A
#
# COMPACT_ATOMS: atom_id res chain seq x y z
N MET A 1 -14.08 -10.29 -48.45
CA MET A 1 -14.71 -10.51 -47.12
C MET A 1 -13.64 -10.91 -46.09
N LYS A 2 -12.83 -9.98 -45.56
CA LYS A 2 -11.78 -10.31 -44.55
C LYS A 2 -11.52 -9.24 -43.46
N LYS A 3 -11.79 -7.95 -43.71
CA LYS A 3 -11.52 -6.85 -42.76
C LYS A 3 -12.21 -7.02 -41.40
N SER A 4 -13.41 -7.60 -41.37
CA SER A 4 -14.21 -7.79 -40.15
C SER A 4 -13.57 -8.68 -39.09
N ALA A 5 -12.76 -9.67 -39.49
CA ALA A 5 -12.14 -10.62 -38.56
C ALA A 5 -10.98 -10.00 -37.76
N PHE A 6 -10.15 -9.18 -38.41
CA PHE A 6 -9.02 -8.50 -37.77
C PHE A 6 -9.47 -7.50 -36.69
N LEU A 7 -10.62 -6.83 -36.90
CA LEU A 7 -11.20 -5.92 -35.91
C LEU A 7 -11.63 -6.68 -34.64
N GLY A 8 -12.26 -7.86 -34.79
CA GLY A 8 -12.64 -8.71 -33.66
C GLY A 8 -11.44 -9.20 -32.83
N ILE A 9 -10.36 -9.64 -33.50
CA ILE A 9 -9.13 -10.08 -32.84
C ILE A 9 -8.49 -8.93 -32.05
N GLY A 10 -8.42 -7.72 -32.62
CA GLY A 10 -7.91 -6.55 -31.92
C GLY A 10 -8.72 -6.20 -30.66
N ILE A 11 -10.05 -6.23 -30.75
CA ILE A 11 -10.94 -5.97 -29.60
C ILE A 11 -10.74 -7.03 -28.50
N LEU A 12 -10.67 -8.32 -28.85
CA LEU A 12 -10.46 -9.40 -27.87
C LEU A 12 -9.11 -9.28 -27.16
N ILE A 13 -8.04 -8.91 -27.88
CA ILE A 13 -6.71 -8.67 -27.29
C ILE A 13 -6.75 -7.48 -26.31
N VAL A 14 -7.39 -6.36 -26.69
CA VAL A 14 -7.52 -5.19 -25.80
C VAL A 14 -8.35 -5.53 -24.55
N MET A 15 -9.46 -6.25 -24.70
CA MET A 15 -10.28 -6.70 -23.55
C MET A 15 -9.49 -7.64 -22.63
N PHE A 16 -8.71 -8.58 -23.19
CA PHE A 16 -7.86 -9.48 -22.40
C PHE A 16 -6.77 -8.72 -21.63
N PHE A 17 -6.14 -7.71 -22.23
CA PHE A 17 -5.18 -6.85 -21.53
C PHE A 17 -5.85 -5.97 -20.45
N ILE A 18 -7.11 -5.56 -20.62
CA ILE A 18 -7.85 -4.82 -19.59
C ILE A 18 -8.20 -5.73 -18.40
N THR A 19 -8.65 -6.97 -18.64
CA THR A 19 -9.00 -7.91 -17.56
C THR A 19 -7.78 -8.53 -16.86
N THR A 20 -6.66 -8.72 -17.55
CA THR A 20 -5.43 -9.28 -16.94
C THR A 20 -4.54 -8.24 -16.25
N GLN A 21 -4.61 -6.96 -16.65
CA GLN A 21 -3.96 -5.87 -15.90
C GLN A 21 -4.76 -5.43 -14.66
N ALA A 22 -5.88 -6.10 -14.35
CA ALA A 22 -6.51 -6.07 -13.04
C ALA A 22 -5.68 -6.83 -11.97
N HIS A 23 -4.39 -6.48 -11.85
CA HIS A 23 -3.78 -6.49 -10.53
C HIS A 23 -4.66 -5.64 -9.61
N PRO A 24 -4.91 -6.06 -8.35
CA PRO A 24 -5.63 -5.23 -7.41
C PRO A 24 -4.80 -3.95 -7.19
N ILE A 25 -5.28 -2.84 -7.76
CA ILE A 25 -4.80 -1.50 -7.41
C ILE A 25 -5.12 -1.34 -5.94
N GLN A 26 -4.13 -1.54 -5.07
CA GLN A 26 -4.22 -1.34 -3.63
C GLN A 26 -4.77 0.06 -3.34
N PRO A 27 -6.07 0.22 -2.99
CA PRO A 27 -6.65 1.56 -2.81
C PRO A 27 -5.96 2.30 -1.65
N ASP A 28 -5.49 1.52 -0.66
CA ASP A 28 -4.65 1.91 0.46
C ASP A 28 -3.50 2.86 0.05
N ARG A 29 -2.72 2.56 -0.99
CA ARG A 29 -1.54 3.37 -1.37
C ARG A 29 -1.87 4.65 -2.13
N PHE A 30 -2.95 4.66 -2.91
CA PHE A 30 -3.39 5.89 -3.58
C PHE A 30 -3.93 6.89 -2.55
N ILE A 31 -4.74 6.41 -1.59
CA ILE A 31 -5.31 7.23 -0.53
C ILE A 31 -4.23 7.76 0.42
N ASP A 32 -3.26 6.94 0.87
CA ASP A 32 -2.17 7.39 1.76
C ASP A 32 -1.27 8.49 1.15
N THR A 33 -1.29 8.65 -0.18
CA THR A 33 -0.54 9.70 -0.88
C THR A 33 -1.34 11.00 -0.99
N ILE A 34 -2.66 10.92 -1.23
CA ILE A 34 -3.56 12.08 -1.38
C ILE A 34 -4.03 12.59 -0.02
N LEU A 35 -4.60 11.71 0.81
CA LEU A 35 -4.67 11.90 2.26
C LEU A 35 -3.28 11.62 2.82
N LYS A 36 -2.32 12.51 2.52
CA LYS A 36 -0.94 12.40 2.99
C LYS A 36 -0.92 12.30 4.50
N ARG A 37 -0.83 11.08 5.02
CA ARG A 37 -0.66 10.80 6.45
C ARG A 37 0.77 11.13 6.86
N LYS A 38 1.03 12.44 6.91
CA LYS A 38 1.73 13.02 8.06
C LYS A 38 1.01 12.45 9.27
N ARG A 39 1.63 11.46 9.91
CA ARG A 39 1.19 10.91 11.18
C ARG A 39 1.36 12.04 12.20
N THR A 40 0.29 12.79 12.42
CA THR A 40 0.30 14.03 13.21
C THR A 40 0.27 13.67 14.69
N GLY A 41 1.46 13.41 15.20
CA GLY A 41 1.75 13.07 16.59
C GLY A 41 3.23 12.71 16.72
N SER A 42 3.66 12.48 17.94
CA SER A 42 4.96 11.89 18.27
C SER A 42 4.81 10.40 18.53
N CYS A 43 5.92 9.67 18.50
CA CYS A 43 5.95 8.35 19.11
C CYS A 43 5.66 8.49 20.61
N PRO A 44 4.81 7.64 21.21
CA PRO A 44 4.72 7.54 22.66
C PRO A 44 6.09 7.16 23.23
N LYS A 45 6.31 7.42 24.51
CA LYS A 45 7.57 7.04 25.17
C LYS A 45 7.71 5.50 25.12
N PRO A 46 8.73 4.95 24.44
CA PRO A 46 8.81 3.50 24.24
C PRO A 46 8.95 2.77 25.57
N GLY A 47 8.17 1.71 25.74
CA GLY A 47 8.35 0.73 26.81
C GLY A 47 9.44 -0.29 26.48
N ILE A 48 9.56 -1.33 27.31
CA ILE A 48 10.38 -2.50 27.01
C ILE A 48 9.63 -3.34 25.97
N GLY A 49 9.80 -3.00 24.70
CA GLY A 49 9.21 -3.73 23.56
C GLY A 49 9.98 -4.99 23.20
N LEU A 50 9.47 -5.73 22.22
CA LEU A 50 10.19 -6.89 21.66
C LEU A 50 11.38 -6.41 20.80
N CYS A 51 12.51 -7.10 20.90
CA CYS A 51 13.72 -6.79 20.13
C CYS A 51 13.61 -7.33 18.70
N ALA A 52 12.76 -6.70 17.88
CA ALA A 52 12.42 -7.12 16.53
C ALA A 52 12.07 -5.93 15.63
N GLU A 53 12.33 -6.07 14.33
CA GLU A 53 11.91 -5.12 13.30
C GLU A 53 10.49 -5.47 12.81
N LEU A 54 9.47 -5.03 13.56
CA LEU A 54 8.05 -5.32 13.27
C LEU A 54 7.43 -4.35 12.26
N CYS A 55 8.12 -3.25 11.92
CA CYS A 55 7.72 -2.31 10.88
C CYS A 55 8.94 -1.74 10.15
N GLY A 56 8.75 -1.32 8.89
CA GLY A 56 9.83 -0.73 8.08
C GLY A 56 9.35 0.07 6.87
N SER A 57 8.38 -0.46 6.12
CA SER A 57 7.76 0.25 4.98
C SER A 57 6.52 1.08 5.37
N GLY A 58 6.06 0.98 6.62
CA GLY A 58 4.89 1.68 7.15
C GLY A 58 4.26 0.94 8.33
N CYS A 59 3.15 1.48 8.81
CA CYS A 59 2.27 0.91 9.84
C CYS A 59 0.79 1.15 9.45
N PRO A 60 -0.18 0.53 10.15
CA PRO A 60 -1.61 0.81 10.00
C PRO A 60 -2.01 2.30 10.11
N TYR A 61 -3.25 2.59 9.69
CA TYR A 61 -3.79 3.93 9.42
C TYR A 61 -4.03 4.78 10.70
N GLY A 62 -2.95 5.16 11.39
CA GLY A 62 -2.96 5.95 12.63
C GLY A 62 -1.70 5.76 13.48
N GLN A 63 -0.98 4.66 13.23
CA GLN A 63 0.20 4.26 13.99
C GLN A 63 1.49 4.78 13.37
N LEU A 64 2.45 5.16 14.20
CA LEU A 64 3.84 5.45 13.86
C LEU A 64 4.68 4.18 13.98
N CYS A 65 5.69 4.04 13.10
CA CYS A 65 6.75 3.05 13.30
C CYS A 65 7.78 3.66 14.25
N CYS A 66 7.90 3.11 15.46
CA CYS A 66 8.61 3.72 16.57
C CYS A 66 9.72 2.80 17.09
N PHE A 67 10.91 3.36 17.32
CA PHE A 67 12.04 2.62 17.90
C PHE A 67 11.80 2.35 19.38
N ASN A 68 11.88 1.09 19.79
CA ASN A 68 11.55 0.63 21.15
C ASN A 68 12.77 0.41 22.06
N GLY A 69 13.99 0.72 21.58
CA GLY A 69 15.24 0.56 22.32
C GLY A 69 16.21 -0.44 21.68
N CYS A 70 15.71 -1.41 20.91
CA CYS A 70 16.54 -2.24 20.03
C CYS A 70 15.84 -2.76 18.76
N GLY A 71 14.54 -2.56 18.59
CA GLY A 71 13.81 -2.80 17.34
C GLY A 71 12.79 -1.70 17.03
N HIS A 72 11.95 -1.91 16.02
CA HIS A 72 10.88 -0.99 15.61
C HIS A 72 9.50 -1.63 15.67
N GLU A 73 8.51 -0.90 16.19
CA GLU A 73 7.15 -1.40 16.44
C GLU A 73 6.09 -0.35 16.08
N CYS A 74 4.91 -0.81 15.62
CA CYS A 74 3.79 0.08 15.30
C CYS A 74 3.05 0.50 16.57
N MET A 75 3.18 1.79 16.94
CA MET A 75 2.55 2.37 18.12
C MET A 75 1.55 3.45 17.71
N ASP A 76 0.44 3.58 18.44
CA ASP A 76 -0.53 4.65 18.19
C ASP A 76 0.10 6.03 18.44
N ALA A 77 -0.15 7.00 17.55
CA ALA A 77 0.46 8.33 17.62
C ALA A 77 -0.19 9.21 18.70
N VAL A 78 0.63 10.07 19.34
CA VAL A 78 0.23 10.99 20.44
C VAL A 78 0.43 12.45 20.05
#